data_AF-A0A2I0NEQ7-F1
#
_entry.id   AF-A0A2I0NEQ7-F1
#
_cell.length_a   1.000
_cell.length_b   1.000
_cell.length_c   1.000
_cell.angle_alpha   90.00
_cell.angle_beta   90.00
_cell.angle_gamma   90.00
#
_symmetry.space_group_name_H-M   'P 1'
#
loop_
_entity.id
_entity.type
_entity.pdbx_description
1 polymer ?
#
loop_
_entity_poly.entity_id
_entity_poly.type
_entity_poly.pdbx_seq_one_letter_code
_entity_poly.pdbx_strand_id
1 'polypeptide(L)'
;MNSKSLSFPYFGTKQRLETEAALESFLSSRGKSWLSLSLSYILNELVSNAAKANLKRLFFQNSGLDIKDPKAYATGMLNFKEALSSETETYFKLAAQGDSLVNVDFEETPDLLAITIKNNSGLEPQEIKRIEEKIATAVHFAGLQDLMLQTMDETEGAGFGLASIILMLRKMGLDETALQLTTTPQLTTFQIKVPLSILSETEQETIADAILSEINVIPQFPEHITRLQSLLSNPESNFQEISAIIRRDPALITDILKAVNSAAYGLPKPIANILDAVKYIGIKGLQNLVLGYASQNLLMHKYKMKPATGHW
;
A
#
# COMPACT_ATOMS: atom_id res chain seq x y z
N MET A 1 -19.27 -13.73 24.50
CA MET A 1 -18.61 -12.61 23.82
C MET A 1 -17.13 -12.92 23.81
N ASN A 2 -16.56 -13.15 22.64
CA ASN A 2 -15.14 -13.42 22.48
C ASN A 2 -14.49 -12.11 22.04
N SER A 3 -13.34 -11.75 22.62
CA SER A 3 -12.69 -10.47 22.33
C SER A 3 -11.18 -10.58 22.43
N LYS A 4 -10.47 -9.85 21.56
CA LYS A 4 -9.01 -9.78 21.57
C LYS A 4 -8.58 -8.37 21.23
N SER A 5 -7.64 -7.83 22.00
CA SER A 5 -7.03 -6.53 21.72
C SER A 5 -5.54 -6.70 21.45
N LEU A 6 -5.06 -6.04 20.41
CA LEU A 6 -3.66 -5.99 20.01
C LEU A 6 -3.21 -4.53 19.98
N SER A 7 -2.02 -4.22 20.48
CA SER A 7 -1.58 -2.83 20.62
C SER A 7 -0.13 -2.70 20.18
N PHE A 8 0.14 -1.74 19.29
CA PHE A 8 1.46 -1.57 18.69
C PHE A 8 1.82 -0.10 18.51
N PRO A 9 3.10 0.29 18.67
CA PRO A 9 3.54 1.65 18.41
C PRO A 9 3.77 1.95 16.92
N TYR A 10 4.07 0.91 16.13
CA TYR A 10 4.22 0.94 14.68
C TYR A 10 3.66 -0.34 14.07
N PHE A 11 3.51 -0.37 12.74
CA PHE A 11 2.96 -1.52 12.02
C PHE A 11 3.93 -2.04 10.96
N GLY A 12 4.66 -3.10 11.31
CA GLY A 12 5.56 -3.83 10.41
C GLY A 12 5.12 -5.29 10.20
N THR A 13 5.99 -6.10 9.59
CA THR A 13 5.67 -7.50 9.24
C THR A 13 5.20 -8.34 10.43
N LYS A 14 5.84 -8.18 11.59
CA LYS A 14 5.47 -8.92 12.80
C LYS A 14 4.03 -8.59 13.24
N GLN A 15 3.72 -7.30 13.38
CA GLN A 15 2.40 -6.84 13.82
C GLN A 15 1.31 -7.26 12.83
N ARG A 16 1.61 -7.19 11.53
CA ARG A 16 0.73 -7.66 10.46
C ARG A 16 0.37 -9.14 10.64
N LEU A 17 1.36 -10.01 10.82
CA LEU A 17 1.14 -11.44 11.03
C LEU A 17 0.31 -11.70 12.31
N GLU A 18 0.55 -10.93 13.38
CA GLU A 18 -0.22 -11.04 14.63
C GLU A 18 -1.69 -10.63 14.45
N THR A 19 -1.96 -9.55 13.71
CA THR A 19 -3.32 -9.10 13.42
C THR A 19 -4.06 -10.04 12.47
N GLU A 20 -3.38 -10.56 11.45
CA GLU A 20 -3.94 -11.54 10.50
C GLU A 20 -4.26 -12.87 11.21
N ALA A 21 -3.35 -13.37 12.04
CA ALA A 21 -3.57 -14.58 12.82
C ALA A 21 -4.72 -14.42 13.84
N ALA A 22 -4.85 -13.24 14.45
CA ALA A 22 -5.99 -12.94 15.31
C ALA A 22 -7.30 -12.99 14.52
N LEU A 23 -7.39 -12.29 13.39
CA LEU A 23 -8.57 -12.29 12.52
C LEU A 23 -8.95 -13.71 12.06
N GLU A 24 -7.97 -14.50 11.60
CA GLU A 24 -8.20 -15.89 11.17
C GLU A 24 -8.79 -16.74 12.29
N SER A 25 -8.35 -16.56 13.53
CA SER A 25 -8.89 -17.29 14.67
C SER A 25 -10.38 -17.00 14.91
N PHE A 26 -10.84 -15.76 14.69
CA PHE A 26 -12.26 -15.42 14.79
C PHE A 26 -13.06 -16.02 13.64
N LEU A 27 -12.56 -15.90 12.40
CA LEU A 27 -13.25 -16.36 11.20
C LEU A 27 -13.35 -17.89 11.12
N SER A 28 -12.25 -18.60 11.39
CA SER A 28 -12.19 -20.06 11.35
C SER A 28 -13.13 -20.70 12.37
N SER A 29 -13.26 -20.10 13.56
CA SER A 29 -14.18 -20.58 14.61
C SER A 29 -15.66 -20.58 14.18
N ARG A 30 -16.00 -19.83 13.13
CA ARG A 30 -17.34 -19.72 12.55
C ARG A 30 -17.45 -20.32 11.14
N GLY A 31 -16.41 -21.01 10.66
CA GLY A 31 -16.39 -21.56 9.29
C GLY A 31 -16.36 -20.49 8.20
N LYS A 32 -15.89 -19.27 8.50
CA LYS A 32 -15.86 -18.12 7.59
C LYS A 32 -14.44 -17.75 7.11
N SER A 33 -13.50 -18.70 7.11
CA SER A 33 -12.10 -18.46 6.68
C SER A 33 -11.96 -17.90 5.25
N TRP A 34 -12.95 -18.08 4.38
CA TRP A 34 -12.96 -17.49 3.05
C TRP A 34 -12.98 -15.94 3.05
N LEU A 35 -13.44 -15.32 4.14
CA LEU A 35 -13.38 -13.86 4.34
C LEU A 35 -12.00 -13.35 4.73
N SER A 36 -11.10 -14.26 5.13
CA SER A 36 -9.82 -13.91 5.74
C SER A 36 -8.98 -13.04 4.83
N LEU A 37 -8.93 -13.36 3.55
CA LEU A 37 -8.15 -12.59 2.58
C LEU A 37 -8.65 -11.15 2.47
N SER A 38 -9.97 -10.97 2.34
CA SER A 38 -10.60 -9.66 2.18
C SER A 38 -10.48 -8.81 3.43
N LEU A 39 -10.84 -9.38 4.57
CA LEU A 39 -10.80 -8.69 5.84
C LEU A 39 -9.36 -8.43 6.29
N SER A 40 -8.40 -9.31 5.96
CA SER A 40 -6.98 -9.06 6.22
C SER A 40 -6.45 -7.88 5.41
N TYR A 41 -6.82 -7.77 4.13
CA TYR A 41 -6.45 -6.60 3.34
C TYR A 41 -7.01 -5.31 3.96
N ILE A 42 -8.31 -5.28 4.23
CA ILE A 42 -8.99 -4.11 4.81
C ILE A 42 -8.35 -3.73 6.16
N LEU A 43 -8.15 -4.72 7.03
CA LEU A 43 -7.51 -4.54 8.32
C LEU A 43 -6.10 -3.97 8.17
N ASN A 44 -5.27 -4.56 7.30
CA ASN A 44 -3.91 -4.13 7.09
C ASN A 44 -3.83 -2.69 6.54
N GLU A 45 -4.70 -2.33 5.61
CA GLU A 45 -4.76 -0.96 5.08
C GLU A 45 -5.14 0.05 6.17
N LEU A 46 -6.16 -0.24 6.98
CA LEU A 46 -6.58 0.65 8.07
C LEU A 46 -5.52 0.79 9.17
N VAL A 47 -4.91 -0.32 9.61
CA VAL A 47 -3.87 -0.32 10.64
C VAL A 47 -2.59 0.35 10.13
N SER A 48 -2.21 0.11 8.87
CA SER A 48 -1.10 0.79 8.21
C SER A 48 -1.33 2.30 8.14
N ASN A 49 -2.54 2.74 7.79
CA ASN A 49 -2.89 4.16 7.73
C ASN A 49 -2.88 4.82 9.12
N ALA A 50 -3.38 4.12 10.16
CA ALA A 50 -3.28 4.56 11.54
C ALA A 50 -1.81 4.73 11.98
N ALA A 51 -0.97 3.73 11.73
CA ALA A 51 0.45 3.83 12.06
C ALA A 51 1.15 4.96 11.28
N LYS A 52 0.88 5.11 9.98
CA LYS A 52 1.42 6.22 9.15
C LYS A 52 0.97 7.58 9.67
N ALA A 53 -0.24 7.70 10.21
CA ALA A 53 -0.69 8.94 10.84
C ALA A 53 0.18 9.30 12.06
N ASN A 54 0.58 8.34 12.88
CA ASN A 54 1.53 8.58 13.99
C ASN A 54 2.92 8.97 13.48
N LEU A 55 3.44 8.24 12.49
CA LEU A 55 4.74 8.56 11.89
C LEU A 55 4.76 9.95 11.25
N LYS A 56 3.65 10.37 10.65
CA LYS A 56 3.48 11.73 10.10
C LYS A 56 3.64 12.77 11.20
N ARG A 57 2.98 12.59 12.35
CA ARG A 57 3.09 13.53 13.48
C ARG A 57 4.51 13.61 14.01
N LEU A 58 5.20 12.48 14.14
CA LEU A 58 6.63 12.43 14.49
C LEU A 58 7.51 13.14 13.46
N PHE A 59 7.26 12.93 12.17
CA PHE A 59 8.00 13.60 11.09
C PHE A 59 7.85 15.13 11.17
N PHE A 60 6.62 15.62 11.35
CA PHE A 60 6.34 17.05 11.44
C PHE A 60 6.99 17.67 12.69
N GLN A 61 6.92 16.98 13.83
CA GLN A 61 7.61 17.39 15.06
C GLN A 61 9.13 17.48 14.86
N ASN A 62 9.75 16.44 14.29
CA ASN A 62 11.20 16.41 14.05
C ASN A 62 11.65 17.45 13.02
N SER A 63 10.79 17.78 12.06
CA SER A 63 11.06 18.77 11.01
C SER A 63 10.77 20.20 11.46
N GLY A 64 10.25 20.41 12.68
CA GLY A 64 9.82 21.72 13.17
C GLY A 64 8.68 22.34 12.35
N LEU A 65 7.87 21.51 11.68
CA LEU A 65 6.74 21.94 10.86
C LEU A 65 5.44 21.87 11.67
N ASP A 66 4.63 22.92 11.59
CA ASP A 66 3.29 22.90 12.16
C ASP A 66 2.34 22.12 11.24
N ILE A 67 1.84 20.97 11.72
CA ILE A 67 0.91 20.12 10.96
C ILE A 67 -0.44 20.81 10.71
N LYS A 68 -0.78 21.85 11.48
CA LYS A 68 -2.02 22.61 11.37
C LYS A 68 -1.94 23.75 10.35
N ASP A 69 -0.74 24.19 10.00
CA ASP A 69 -0.56 25.19 8.94
C ASP A 69 -0.66 24.50 7.55
N PRO A 70 -1.63 24.87 6.69
CA PRO A 70 -1.80 24.22 5.39
C PRO A 70 -0.57 24.28 4.48
N LYS A 71 0.23 25.35 4.56
CA LYS A 71 1.44 25.49 3.75
C LYS A 71 2.55 24.55 4.26
N ALA A 72 2.84 24.59 5.56
CA ALA A 72 3.76 23.65 6.20
C ALA A 72 3.32 22.19 6.02
N TYR A 73 2.01 21.92 6.05
CA TYR A 73 1.46 20.59 5.77
C TYR A 73 1.78 20.12 4.36
N ALA A 74 1.49 20.94 3.34
CA ALA A 74 1.79 20.60 1.96
C ALA A 74 3.29 20.32 1.73
N THR A 75 4.17 21.17 2.28
CA THR A 75 5.62 20.97 2.21
C THR A 75 6.08 19.73 2.97
N GLY A 76 5.58 19.53 4.19
CA GLY A 76 5.92 18.38 5.01
C GLY A 76 5.50 17.06 4.37
N MET A 77 4.35 17.02 3.71
CA MET A 77 3.86 15.83 3.02
C MET A 77 4.70 15.42 1.81
N LEU A 78 5.31 16.38 1.09
CA LEU A 78 6.25 16.07 -0.01
C LEU A 78 7.46 15.30 0.50
N ASN A 79 8.03 15.75 1.62
CA ASN A 79 9.26 15.18 2.20
C ASN A 79 8.98 13.94 3.06
N PHE A 80 7.79 13.81 3.64
CA PHE A 80 7.40 12.68 4.47
C PHE A 80 7.46 11.35 3.71
N LYS A 81 7.04 11.34 2.43
CA LYS A 81 7.05 10.14 1.59
C LYS A 81 8.47 9.63 1.34
N GLU A 82 9.38 10.56 1.04
CA GLU A 82 10.79 10.27 0.83
C GLU A 82 11.41 9.73 2.12
N ALA A 83 11.17 10.41 3.24
CA ALA A 83 11.65 10.00 4.56
C ALA A 83 11.15 8.61 4.98
N LEU A 84 9.88 8.28 4.72
CA LEU A 84 9.36 6.93 5.01
C LEU A 84 9.94 5.85 4.11
N SER A 85 10.45 6.19 2.93
CA SER A 85 11.04 5.25 1.98
C SER A 85 12.53 5.00 2.26
N SER A 86 13.25 6.03 2.70
CA SER A 86 14.68 5.96 3.01
C SER A 86 14.99 5.56 4.46
N GLU A 87 14.13 5.92 5.42
CA GLU A 87 14.43 5.86 6.85
C GLU A 87 13.34 5.15 7.68
N THR A 88 12.59 4.21 7.09
CA THR A 88 11.47 3.51 7.75
C THR A 88 11.83 2.97 9.14
N GLU A 89 13.00 2.33 9.27
CA GLU A 89 13.45 1.76 10.55
C GLU A 89 13.69 2.81 11.63
N THR A 90 14.18 3.98 11.25
CA THR A 90 14.39 5.11 12.17
C THR A 90 13.04 5.57 12.73
N TYR A 91 12.04 5.76 11.86
CA TYR A 91 10.70 6.16 12.28
C TYR A 91 10.00 5.09 13.12
N PHE A 92 10.22 3.80 12.85
CA PHE A 92 9.71 2.72 13.71
C PHE A 92 10.34 2.74 15.11
N LYS A 93 11.65 3.01 15.22
CA LYS A 93 12.32 3.17 16.51
C LYS A 93 11.79 4.39 17.27
N LEU A 94 11.62 5.51 16.58
CA LEU A 94 11.04 6.73 17.18
C LEU A 94 9.61 6.49 17.67
N ALA A 95 8.78 5.83 16.86
CA ALA A 95 7.43 5.46 17.26
C ALA A 95 7.41 4.53 18.48
N ALA A 96 8.32 3.55 18.54
CA ALA A 96 8.44 2.63 19.67
C ALA A 96 8.95 3.30 20.97
N GLN A 97 9.63 4.44 20.87
CA GLN A 97 10.16 5.19 22.01
C GLN A 97 9.26 6.35 22.45
N GLY A 98 8.37 6.81 21.57
CA GLY A 98 7.41 7.87 21.84
C GLY A 98 6.05 7.33 22.29
N ASP A 99 5.06 8.21 22.23
CA ASP A 99 3.70 7.89 22.66
C ASP A 99 2.84 7.27 21.55
N SER A 100 3.39 6.97 20.37
CA SER A 100 2.60 6.45 19.25
C SER A 100 1.92 5.13 19.61
N LEU A 101 0.60 5.02 19.38
CA LEU A 101 -0.16 3.82 19.71
C LEU A 101 -1.31 3.58 18.74
N VAL A 102 -1.34 2.36 18.18
CA VAL A 102 -2.45 1.81 17.43
C VAL A 102 -2.98 0.59 18.16
N ASN A 103 -4.28 0.57 18.45
CA ASN A 103 -4.98 -0.58 19.00
C ASN A 103 -5.88 -1.21 17.95
N VAL A 104 -5.90 -2.53 17.91
CA VAL A 104 -6.80 -3.33 17.07
C VAL A 104 -7.60 -4.23 17.98
N ASP A 105 -8.89 -3.92 18.11
CA ASP A 105 -9.84 -4.65 18.93
C ASP A 105 -10.75 -5.51 18.03
N PHE A 106 -10.80 -6.80 18.33
CA PHE A 106 -11.75 -7.74 17.75
C PHE A 106 -12.81 -8.05 18.81
N GLU A 107 -14.07 -7.86 18.46
CA GLU A 107 -15.20 -8.15 19.34
C GLU A 107 -16.24 -8.97 18.59
N GLU A 108 -16.54 -10.16 19.12
CA GLU A 108 -17.43 -11.11 18.49
C GLU A 108 -18.68 -11.36 19.33
N THR A 109 -19.82 -11.23 18.65
CA THR A 109 -21.16 -11.58 19.13
C THR A 109 -21.70 -12.76 18.29
N PRO A 110 -22.87 -13.33 18.61
CA PRO A 110 -23.46 -14.39 17.79
C PRO A 110 -23.61 -14.01 16.32
N ASP A 111 -23.98 -12.76 16.02
CA ASP A 111 -24.37 -12.30 14.68
C ASP A 111 -23.34 -11.39 14.00
N LEU A 112 -22.34 -10.89 14.73
CA LEU A 112 -21.44 -9.84 14.26
C LEU A 112 -20.00 -10.05 14.73
N LEU A 113 -19.05 -9.84 13.82
CA LEU A 113 -17.66 -9.54 14.15
C LEU A 113 -17.41 -8.04 13.95
N ALA A 114 -17.03 -7.35 15.03
CA ALA A 114 -16.58 -5.96 14.98
C ALA A 114 -15.05 -5.92 15.05
N ILE A 115 -14.44 -5.17 14.13
CA ILE A 115 -13.00 -4.91 14.08
C ILE A 115 -12.81 -3.41 14.26
N THR A 116 -12.17 -2.99 15.34
CA THR A 116 -12.00 -1.58 15.70
C THR A 116 -10.53 -1.23 15.74
N ILE A 117 -10.12 -0.29 14.88
CA ILE A 117 -8.77 0.25 14.82
C ILE A 117 -8.80 1.61 15.47
N LYS A 118 -8.15 1.74 16.63
CA LYS A 118 -8.01 3.01 17.37
C LYS A 118 -6.59 3.52 17.21
N ASN A 119 -6.46 4.80 16.94
CA ASN A 119 -5.19 5.48 16.82
C ASN A 119 -5.18 6.69 17.74
N ASN A 120 -4.15 6.84 18.57
CA ASN A 120 -4.05 7.93 19.55
C ASN A 120 -3.64 9.29 18.94
N SER A 121 -4.06 9.51 17.71
CA SER A 121 -3.84 10.70 16.93
C SER A 121 -5.15 11.09 16.28
N GLY A 122 -5.64 12.31 16.56
CA GLY A 122 -6.79 12.91 15.90
C GLY A 122 -6.49 13.35 14.48
N LEU A 123 -7.48 13.38 13.60
CA LEU A 123 -7.33 13.85 12.21
C LEU A 123 -7.46 15.37 12.12
N GLU A 124 -6.61 16.01 11.33
CA GLU A 124 -6.76 17.42 10.96
C GLU A 124 -7.90 17.60 9.94
N PRO A 125 -8.56 18.78 9.86
CA PRO A 125 -9.72 18.99 8.97
C PRO A 125 -9.47 18.66 7.50
N GLN A 126 -8.26 18.94 7.02
CA GLN A 126 -7.83 18.59 5.66
C GLN A 126 -7.68 17.07 5.46
N GLU A 127 -7.32 16.31 6.49
CA GLU A 127 -7.25 14.84 6.42
C GLU A 127 -8.66 14.25 6.36
N ILE A 128 -9.59 14.76 7.18
CA ILE A 128 -11.00 14.35 7.19
C ILE A 128 -11.62 14.57 5.81
N LYS A 129 -11.49 15.79 5.27
CA LYS A 129 -12.03 16.13 3.95
C LYS A 129 -11.51 15.18 2.86
N ARG A 130 -10.21 14.87 2.87
CA ARG A 130 -9.60 13.95 1.88
C ARG A 130 -10.12 12.52 2.04
N ILE A 131 -10.39 12.07 3.26
CA ILE A 131 -10.97 10.74 3.51
C ILE A 131 -12.41 10.69 3.01
N GLU A 132 -13.22 11.69 3.32
CA GLU A 132 -14.62 11.80 2.88
C GLU A 132 -14.74 11.84 1.36
N GLU A 133 -13.93 12.66 0.68
CA GLU A 133 -13.88 12.73 -0.78
C GLU A 133 -13.52 11.38 -1.42
N LYS A 134 -12.57 10.65 -0.83
CA LYS A 134 -12.16 9.32 -1.31
C LYS A 134 -13.25 8.28 -1.12
N ILE A 135 -13.92 8.26 0.03
CA ILE A 135 -15.04 7.36 0.28
C ILE A 135 -16.19 7.65 -0.68
N ALA A 136 -16.55 8.93 -0.88
CA ALA A 136 -17.60 9.34 -1.80
C ALA A 136 -17.29 8.93 -3.24
N THR A 137 -16.05 9.14 -3.69
CA THR A 137 -15.62 8.73 -5.04
C THR A 137 -15.62 7.21 -5.20
N ALA A 138 -15.27 6.48 -4.15
CA ALA A 138 -15.16 5.02 -4.18
C ALA A 138 -16.46 4.29 -4.52
N VAL A 139 -17.60 4.87 -4.13
CA VAL A 139 -18.94 4.30 -4.39
C VAL A 139 -19.23 4.20 -5.89
N HIS A 140 -18.62 5.05 -6.71
CA HIS A 140 -18.89 5.11 -8.15
C HIS A 140 -18.07 4.14 -8.99
N PHE A 141 -17.01 3.53 -8.44
CA PHE A 141 -16.19 2.60 -9.21
C PHE A 141 -16.95 1.30 -9.51
N ALA A 142 -16.88 0.88 -10.78
CA ALA A 142 -17.45 -0.37 -11.23
C ALA A 142 -16.67 -1.59 -10.71
N GLY A 143 -15.35 -1.43 -10.52
CA GLY A 143 -14.46 -2.50 -10.06
C GLY A 143 -13.02 -2.04 -9.88
N LEU A 144 -12.15 -2.96 -9.49
CA LEU A 144 -10.75 -2.66 -9.13
C LEU A 144 -9.95 -2.05 -10.30
N GLN A 145 -10.24 -2.47 -11.53
CA GLN A 145 -9.58 -1.94 -12.73
C GLN A 145 -9.87 -0.45 -12.96
N ASP A 146 -11.13 -0.07 -12.82
CA ASP A 146 -11.58 1.33 -12.94
C ASP A 146 -10.96 2.18 -11.82
N LEU A 147 -10.95 1.64 -10.60
CA LEU A 147 -10.26 2.25 -9.47
C LEU A 147 -8.76 2.48 -9.77
N MET A 148 -8.04 1.47 -10.27
CA MET A 148 -6.62 1.60 -10.59
C MET A 148 -6.35 2.65 -11.68
N LEU A 149 -7.17 2.68 -12.74
CA LEU A 149 -7.00 3.62 -13.84
C LEU A 149 -7.24 5.07 -13.40
N GLN A 150 -8.23 5.30 -12.53
CA GLN A 150 -8.57 6.65 -12.09
C GLN A 150 -7.71 7.16 -10.93
N THR A 151 -7.12 6.25 -10.13
CA THR A 151 -6.27 6.63 -8.98
C THR A 151 -4.76 6.58 -9.26
N MET A 152 -4.33 6.09 -10.45
CA MET A 152 -2.92 6.09 -10.85
C MET A 152 -2.29 7.49 -10.94
N ASP A 153 -3.10 8.51 -11.22
CA ASP A 153 -2.65 9.92 -11.32
C ASP A 153 -2.62 10.65 -9.95
N GLU A 154 -3.17 10.05 -8.89
CA GLU A 154 -3.08 10.65 -7.56
C GLU A 154 -1.68 10.44 -6.98
N THR A 155 -0.92 11.52 -6.85
CA THR A 155 0.46 11.55 -6.31
C THR A 155 0.60 10.95 -4.90
N GLU A 156 -0.51 10.67 -4.24
CA GLU A 156 -0.58 9.89 -3.01
C GLU A 156 -1.22 8.52 -3.29
N GLY A 157 -0.43 7.45 -3.11
CA GLY A 157 -0.94 6.08 -2.96
C GLY A 157 -1.88 5.87 -1.74
N ALA A 158 -2.41 6.95 -1.16
CA ALA A 158 -3.44 6.97 -0.13
C ALA A 158 -4.87 7.00 -0.71
N GLY A 159 -5.05 7.25 -2.03
CA GLY A 159 -6.38 7.23 -2.69
C GLY A 159 -6.92 5.82 -2.88
N PHE A 160 -6.04 4.95 -3.36
CA PHE A 160 -6.35 3.57 -3.70
C PHE A 160 -6.79 2.72 -2.51
N GLY A 161 -6.17 2.88 -1.33
CA GLY A 161 -6.42 2.01 -0.18
C GLY A 161 -7.85 2.12 0.36
N LEU A 162 -8.32 3.34 0.64
CA LEU A 162 -9.69 3.56 1.14
C LEU A 162 -10.75 3.16 0.12
N ALA A 163 -10.52 3.47 -1.15
CA ALA A 163 -11.46 3.10 -2.19
C ALA A 163 -11.52 1.58 -2.44
N SER A 164 -10.39 0.88 -2.30
CA SER A 164 -10.33 -0.59 -2.32
C SER A 164 -11.10 -1.19 -1.15
N ILE A 165 -11.03 -0.58 0.03
CA ILE A 165 -11.83 -1.02 1.19
C ILE A 165 -13.33 -0.95 0.88
N ILE A 166 -13.83 0.18 0.37
CA ILE A 166 -15.25 0.34 0.02
C ILE A 166 -15.68 -0.66 -1.05
N LEU A 167 -14.85 -0.87 -2.09
CA LEU A 167 -15.13 -1.86 -3.13
C LEU A 167 -15.21 -3.28 -2.55
N MET A 168 -14.29 -3.64 -1.65
CA MET A 168 -14.25 -4.97 -1.04
C MET A 168 -15.43 -5.19 -0.10
N LEU A 169 -15.84 -4.18 0.68
CA LEU A 169 -17.05 -4.23 1.49
C LEU A 169 -18.29 -4.47 0.62
N ARG A 170 -18.45 -3.71 -0.47
CA ARG A 170 -19.54 -3.90 -1.45
C ARG A 170 -19.57 -5.32 -2.02
N LYS A 171 -18.40 -5.86 -2.37
CA LYS A 171 -18.29 -7.24 -2.87
C LYS A 171 -18.65 -8.27 -1.81
N MET A 172 -18.42 -7.99 -0.54
CA MET A 172 -18.89 -8.80 0.58
C MET A 172 -20.40 -8.64 0.84
N GLY A 173 -21.14 -7.89 0.02
CA GLY A 173 -22.55 -7.59 0.24
C GLY A 173 -22.79 -6.55 1.34
N LEU A 174 -21.74 -5.85 1.78
CA LEU A 174 -21.82 -4.81 2.80
C LEU A 174 -21.88 -3.44 2.15
N ASP A 175 -22.73 -2.56 2.65
CA ASP A 175 -22.76 -1.15 2.24
C ASP A 175 -21.71 -0.32 2.99
N GLU A 176 -21.60 0.96 2.64
CA GLU A 176 -20.67 1.91 3.26
C GLU A 176 -20.89 2.10 4.77
N THR A 177 -22.07 1.76 5.31
CA THR A 177 -22.35 1.89 6.76
C THR A 177 -21.59 0.86 7.59
N ALA A 178 -21.05 -0.18 6.94
CA ALA A 178 -20.19 -1.16 7.55
C ALA A 178 -18.85 -0.57 8.01
N LEU A 179 -18.38 0.54 7.42
CA LEU A 179 -17.17 1.26 7.82
C LEU A 179 -17.54 2.60 8.49
N GLN A 180 -17.19 2.73 9.77
CA GLN A 180 -17.48 3.94 10.55
C GLN A 180 -16.18 4.62 10.96
N LEU A 181 -16.04 5.89 10.61
CA LEU A 181 -14.96 6.77 11.07
C LEU A 181 -15.48 7.69 12.16
N THR A 182 -14.81 7.72 13.30
CA THR A 182 -14.99 8.75 14.33
C THR A 182 -13.63 9.33 14.70
N THR A 183 -13.56 10.64 14.90
CA THR A 183 -12.31 11.30 15.28
C THR A 183 -12.56 12.43 16.27
N THR A 184 -11.60 12.62 17.16
CA THR A 184 -11.46 13.71 18.13
C THR A 184 -10.03 14.24 17.99
N PRO A 185 -9.65 15.38 18.58
CA PRO A 185 -8.28 15.88 18.43
C PRO A 185 -7.18 14.92 18.95
N GLN A 186 -7.52 13.96 19.82
CA GLN A 186 -6.57 13.02 20.42
C GLN A 186 -6.75 11.56 19.97
N LEU A 187 -7.84 11.23 19.28
CA LEU A 187 -8.18 9.85 18.98
C LEU A 187 -8.90 9.75 17.64
N THR A 188 -8.49 8.80 16.81
CA THR A 188 -9.21 8.40 15.61
C THR A 188 -9.58 6.94 15.72
N THR A 189 -10.82 6.60 15.36
CA THR A 189 -11.32 5.23 15.35
C THR A 189 -11.94 4.90 14.02
N PHE A 190 -11.45 3.84 13.38
CA PHE A 190 -12.15 3.15 12.30
C PHE A 190 -12.77 1.87 12.84
N GLN A 191 -14.05 1.65 12.59
CA GLN A 191 -14.74 0.42 12.98
C GLN A 191 -15.36 -0.23 11.76
N ILE A 192 -15.15 -1.53 11.62
CA ILE A 192 -15.79 -2.38 10.63
C ILE A 192 -16.73 -3.34 11.34
N LYS A 193 -17.96 -3.42 10.86
CA LYS A 193 -18.96 -4.38 11.37
C LYS A 193 -19.28 -5.38 10.27
N VAL A 194 -18.92 -6.65 10.50
CA VAL A 194 -19.17 -7.75 9.57
C VAL A 194 -20.26 -8.65 10.15
N PRO A 195 -21.48 -8.63 9.59
CA PRO A 195 -22.53 -9.57 9.94
C PRO A 195 -22.13 -10.99 9.55
N LEU A 196 -22.01 -11.87 10.54
CA LEU A 196 -21.64 -13.28 10.34
C LEU A 196 -22.81 -14.11 9.80
N SER A 197 -24.04 -13.60 9.95
CA SER A 197 -25.29 -14.22 9.50
C SER A 197 -25.61 -13.97 8.01
N ILE A 198 -25.12 -12.88 7.43
CA ILE A 198 -25.55 -12.41 6.09
C ILE A 198 -24.89 -13.20 4.95
N LEU A 199 -23.78 -13.89 5.20
CA LEU A 199 -23.00 -14.45 4.11
C LEU A 199 -23.38 -15.91 3.87
N SER A 200 -24.31 -16.17 2.96
CA SER A 200 -24.76 -17.53 2.59
C SER A 200 -23.66 -18.32 1.85
N GLU A 201 -23.72 -19.66 1.87
CA GLU A 201 -22.80 -20.53 1.13
C GLU A 201 -22.83 -20.27 -0.39
N THR A 202 -23.97 -19.83 -0.92
CA THR A 202 -24.16 -19.48 -2.34
C THR A 202 -23.55 -18.12 -2.73
N GLU A 203 -23.58 -17.15 -1.82
CA GLU A 203 -22.88 -15.87 -2.01
C GLU A 203 -21.38 -16.03 -1.81
N GLN A 204 -20.97 -16.97 -0.94
CA GLN A 204 -19.57 -17.30 -0.66
C GLN A 204 -18.78 -17.73 -1.90
N GLU A 205 -19.29 -18.59 -2.78
CA GLU A 205 -18.57 -18.97 -4.02
C GLU A 205 -18.44 -17.79 -4.99
N THR A 206 -19.53 -17.05 -5.21
CA THR A 206 -19.54 -15.92 -6.16
C THR A 206 -18.64 -14.77 -5.69
N ILE A 207 -18.67 -14.46 -4.39
CA ILE A 207 -17.85 -13.42 -3.77
C ILE A 207 -16.39 -13.87 -3.68
N ALA A 208 -16.12 -15.11 -3.26
CA ALA A 208 -14.75 -15.63 -3.18
C ALA A 208 -14.09 -15.68 -4.56
N ASP A 209 -14.79 -16.12 -5.62
CA ASP A 209 -14.22 -16.13 -6.98
C ASP A 209 -14.03 -14.70 -7.54
N ALA A 210 -15.00 -13.80 -7.31
CA ALA A 210 -14.88 -12.39 -7.71
C ALA A 210 -13.80 -11.62 -6.93
N ILE A 211 -13.47 -12.07 -5.72
CA ILE A 211 -12.41 -11.50 -4.88
C ILE A 211 -11.07 -12.15 -5.20
N LEU A 212 -10.96 -13.47 -5.36
CA LEU A 212 -9.71 -14.17 -5.70
C LEU A 212 -9.22 -13.83 -7.10
N SER A 213 -10.15 -13.63 -8.05
CA SER A 213 -9.83 -13.14 -9.40
C SER A 213 -9.33 -11.69 -9.39
N GLU A 214 -9.68 -10.89 -8.39
CA GLU A 214 -9.22 -9.50 -8.22
C GLU A 214 -8.06 -9.33 -7.22
N ILE A 215 -7.85 -10.20 -6.24
CA ILE A 215 -6.73 -10.09 -5.30
C ILE A 215 -5.44 -10.66 -5.93
N ASN A 216 -5.55 -11.61 -6.86
CA ASN A 216 -4.48 -11.93 -7.80
C ASN A 216 -4.13 -10.77 -8.75
N VAL A 217 -4.83 -9.62 -8.64
CA VAL A 217 -4.56 -8.39 -9.42
C VAL A 217 -3.62 -7.45 -8.68
N ILE A 218 -3.31 -7.62 -7.38
CA ILE A 218 -2.25 -6.84 -6.72
C ILE A 218 -0.90 -7.50 -7.05
N PRO A 219 -0.12 -6.95 -7.98
CA PRO A 219 1.16 -7.55 -8.30
C PRO A 219 2.11 -7.22 -7.16
N GLN A 220 2.57 -8.23 -6.43
CA GLN A 220 3.73 -8.04 -5.56
C GLN A 220 4.93 -7.78 -6.45
N PHE A 221 5.57 -6.62 -6.29
CA PHE A 221 6.86 -6.39 -6.93
C PHE A 221 7.80 -7.52 -6.51
N PRO A 222 8.42 -8.23 -7.47
CA PRO A 222 9.43 -9.21 -7.15
C PRO A 222 10.46 -8.60 -6.20
N GLU A 223 10.94 -9.36 -5.21
CA GLU A 223 11.81 -8.87 -4.14
C GLU A 223 13.03 -8.10 -4.67
N HIS A 224 13.58 -8.52 -5.81
CA HIS A 224 14.71 -7.85 -6.46
C HIS A 224 14.36 -6.47 -7.03
N ILE A 225 13.12 -6.25 -7.47
CA ILE A 225 12.63 -4.94 -7.94
C ILE A 225 12.40 -3.99 -6.77
N THR A 226 11.77 -4.49 -5.70
CA THR A 226 11.56 -3.72 -4.46
C THR A 226 12.89 -3.29 -3.83
N ARG A 227 13.87 -4.19 -3.81
CA ARG A 227 15.23 -3.89 -3.33
C ARG A 227 16.02 -2.98 -4.26
N LEU A 228 15.79 -3.06 -5.57
CA LEU A 228 16.40 -2.15 -6.54
C LEU A 228 15.81 -0.73 -6.40
N GLN A 229 14.51 -0.61 -6.19
CA GLN A 229 13.85 0.68 -5.94
C GLN A 229 14.36 1.36 -4.65
N SER A 230 14.61 0.60 -3.58
CA SER A 230 15.15 1.17 -2.35
C SER A 230 16.58 1.69 -2.53
N LEU A 231 17.45 0.97 -3.24
CA LEU A 231 18.80 1.45 -3.57
C LEU A 231 18.77 2.66 -4.51
N LEU A 232 17.91 2.65 -5.52
CA LEU A 232 17.80 3.78 -6.44
C LEU A 232 17.24 5.04 -5.78
N SER A 233 16.58 4.93 -4.63
CA SER A 233 16.05 6.08 -3.88
C SER A 233 17.05 6.69 -2.90
N ASN A 234 18.24 6.09 -2.75
CA ASN A 234 19.29 6.58 -1.86
C ASN A 234 20.35 7.38 -2.67
N PRO A 235 20.57 8.68 -2.36
CA PRO A 235 21.52 9.52 -3.09
C PRO A 235 22.99 9.12 -2.91
N GLU A 236 23.32 8.32 -1.89
CA GLU A 236 24.67 7.78 -1.63
C GLU A 236 24.88 6.37 -2.25
N SER A 237 23.88 5.84 -2.96
CA SER A 237 23.96 4.48 -3.46
C SER A 237 25.01 4.27 -4.55
N ASN A 238 25.76 3.19 -4.39
CA ASN A 238 26.84 2.82 -5.29
C ASN A 238 26.29 2.15 -6.56
N PHE A 239 26.66 2.67 -7.73
CA PHE A 239 26.35 2.08 -9.03
C PHE A 239 26.77 0.62 -9.18
N GLN A 240 27.82 0.19 -8.45
CA GLN A 240 28.27 -1.20 -8.46
C GLN A 240 27.24 -2.12 -7.77
N GLU A 241 26.68 -1.72 -6.64
CA GLU A 241 25.63 -2.46 -5.93
C GLU A 241 24.34 -2.52 -6.75
N ILE A 242 23.92 -1.37 -7.30
CA ILE A 242 22.78 -1.26 -8.22
C ILE A 242 22.96 -2.23 -9.40
N SER A 243 24.13 -2.21 -10.04
CA SER A 243 24.43 -3.11 -11.16
C SER A 243 24.42 -4.58 -10.76
N ALA A 244 24.84 -4.92 -9.53
CA ALA A 244 24.86 -6.30 -9.04
C ALA A 244 23.45 -6.85 -8.81
N ILE A 245 22.49 -6.01 -8.40
CA ILE A 245 21.08 -6.41 -8.30
C ILE A 245 20.48 -6.58 -9.69
N ILE A 246 20.69 -5.64 -10.61
CA ILE A 246 20.16 -5.72 -11.98
C ILE A 246 20.67 -6.98 -12.70
N ARG A 247 21.92 -7.37 -12.46
CA ARG A 247 22.52 -8.60 -13.05
C ARG A 247 21.79 -9.89 -12.72
N ARG A 248 20.94 -9.90 -11.69
CA ARG A 248 20.13 -11.07 -11.32
C ARG A 248 18.91 -11.26 -12.23
N ASP A 249 18.58 -10.26 -13.06
CA ASP A 249 17.44 -10.29 -13.97
C ASP A 249 17.90 -10.01 -15.42
N PRO A 250 18.15 -11.06 -16.23
CA PRO A 250 18.61 -10.92 -17.61
C PRO A 250 17.65 -10.16 -18.53
N ALA A 251 16.35 -10.20 -18.26
CA ALA A 251 15.35 -9.47 -19.04
C ALA A 251 15.45 -7.97 -18.76
N LEU A 252 15.59 -7.58 -17.48
CA LEU A 252 15.82 -6.19 -17.08
C LEU A 252 17.10 -5.61 -17.69
N ILE A 253 18.19 -6.40 -17.72
CA ILE A 253 19.44 -5.99 -18.39
C ILE A 253 19.19 -5.69 -19.87
N THR A 254 18.42 -6.54 -20.53
CA THR A 254 18.14 -6.41 -21.96
C THR A 254 17.34 -5.15 -22.25
N ASP A 255 16.32 -4.86 -21.46
CA ASP A 255 15.47 -3.69 -21.66
C ASP A 255 16.19 -2.38 -21.32
N ILE A 256 17.03 -2.37 -20.27
CA ILE A 256 17.88 -1.21 -19.96
C ILE A 256 18.87 -0.95 -21.10
N LEU A 257 19.57 -1.98 -21.59
CA LEU A 257 20.55 -1.81 -22.66
C LEU A 257 19.89 -1.38 -23.98
N LYS A 258 18.70 -1.90 -24.30
CA LYS A 258 17.92 -1.44 -25.47
C LYS A 258 17.49 0.02 -25.32
N ALA A 259 16.95 0.39 -24.17
CA ALA A 259 16.50 1.75 -23.92
C ALA A 259 17.64 2.76 -24.04
N VAL A 260 18.79 2.47 -23.45
CA VAL A 260 19.98 3.33 -23.49
C VAL A 260 20.54 3.48 -24.89
N ASN A 261 20.54 2.41 -25.68
CA ASN A 261 21.06 2.44 -27.04
C ASN A 261 20.02 2.92 -28.07
N SER A 262 18.82 3.32 -27.63
CA SER A 262 17.80 3.87 -28.52
C SER A 262 18.20 5.27 -29.02
N ALA A 263 17.58 5.68 -30.13
CA ALA A 263 17.79 6.99 -30.72
C ALA A 263 17.52 8.16 -29.74
N ALA A 264 16.68 7.94 -28.72
CA ALA A 264 16.34 8.94 -27.71
C ALA A 264 17.54 9.42 -26.89
N TYR A 265 18.58 8.59 -26.72
CA TYR A 265 19.78 8.93 -25.97
C TYR A 265 20.95 9.38 -26.84
N GLY A 266 20.83 9.29 -28.18
CA GLY A 266 21.78 9.91 -29.12
C GLY A 266 23.24 9.47 -28.96
N LEU A 267 23.48 8.21 -28.56
CA LEU A 267 24.82 7.72 -28.24
C LEU A 267 25.73 7.60 -29.48
N PRO A 268 26.97 8.11 -29.44
CA PRO A 268 27.92 7.97 -30.54
C PRO A 268 28.47 6.54 -30.70
N LYS A 269 28.44 5.73 -29.63
CA LYS A 269 28.78 4.30 -29.63
C LYS A 269 27.83 3.52 -28.73
N PRO A 270 27.41 2.30 -29.10
CA PRO A 270 26.55 1.47 -28.27
C PRO A 270 27.23 1.06 -26.94
N ILE A 271 26.47 1.12 -25.85
CA ILE A 271 26.86 0.63 -24.53
C ILE A 271 26.48 -0.85 -24.42
N ALA A 272 27.46 -1.71 -24.10
CA ALA A 272 27.26 -3.16 -24.04
C ALA A 272 27.25 -3.74 -22.61
N ASN A 273 27.53 -2.92 -21.58
CA ASN A 273 27.58 -3.39 -20.21
C ASN A 273 26.68 -2.55 -19.29
N ILE A 274 26.08 -3.24 -18.31
CA ILE A 274 25.08 -2.64 -17.43
C ILE A 274 25.65 -1.56 -16.51
N LEU A 275 26.91 -1.68 -16.08
CA LEU A 275 27.52 -0.69 -15.19
C LEU A 275 27.68 0.67 -15.90
N ASP A 276 28.12 0.65 -17.16
CA ASP A 276 28.26 1.86 -17.97
C ASP A 276 26.90 2.42 -18.38
N ALA A 277 25.91 1.56 -18.63
CA ALA A 277 24.53 1.99 -18.87
C ALA A 277 23.95 2.72 -17.65
N VAL A 278 24.12 2.15 -16.45
CA VAL A 278 23.68 2.75 -15.19
C VAL A 278 24.35 4.10 -14.94
N LYS A 279 25.66 4.22 -15.20
CA LYS A 279 26.41 5.49 -15.07
C LYS A 279 25.96 6.53 -16.08
N TYR A 280 25.66 6.12 -17.32
CA TYR A 280 25.27 7.02 -18.39
C TYR A 280 23.85 7.57 -18.20
N ILE A 281 22.89 6.73 -17.80
CA ILE A 281 21.51 7.13 -17.52
C ILE A 281 21.42 7.96 -16.23
N GLY A 282 22.24 7.62 -15.23
CA GLY A 282 22.13 8.14 -13.87
C GLY A 282 20.94 7.56 -13.11
N ILE A 283 20.86 7.87 -11.82
CA ILE A 283 19.88 7.29 -10.88
C ILE A 283 18.44 7.57 -11.30
N LYS A 284 18.11 8.83 -11.63
CA LYS A 284 16.74 9.25 -11.98
C LYS A 284 16.22 8.58 -13.26
N GLY A 285 17.04 8.51 -14.32
CA GLY A 285 16.62 7.83 -15.54
C GLY A 285 16.48 6.32 -15.32
N LEU A 286 17.33 5.73 -14.47
CA LEU A 286 17.28 4.31 -14.14
C LEU A 286 16.04 3.97 -13.32
N GLN A 287 15.61 4.83 -12.39
CA GLN A 287 14.32 4.69 -11.69
C GLN A 287 13.15 4.59 -12.66
N ASN A 288 13.10 5.49 -13.66
CA ASN A 288 12.01 5.50 -14.64
C ASN A 288 12.00 4.23 -15.50
N LEU A 289 13.17 3.72 -15.90
CA LEU A 289 13.28 2.48 -16.67
C LEU A 289 12.89 1.25 -15.85
N VAL A 290 13.32 1.17 -14.59
CA VAL A 290 12.95 0.07 -13.68
C VAL A 290 11.46 0.08 -13.39
N LEU A 291 10.86 1.27 -13.22
CA LEU A 291 9.41 1.41 -13.02
C LEU A 291 8.62 0.99 -14.27
N GLY A 292 9.08 1.40 -15.45
CA GLY A 292 8.48 0.98 -16.73
C GLY A 292 8.57 -0.53 -16.95
N TYR A 293 9.75 -1.12 -16.70
CA TYR A 293 9.97 -2.57 -16.78
C TYR A 293 9.09 -3.34 -15.79
N ALA A 294 9.05 -2.90 -14.54
CA ALA A 294 8.23 -3.53 -13.52
C ALA A 294 6.75 -3.47 -13.92
N SER A 295 6.27 -2.32 -14.38
CA SER A 295 4.90 -2.15 -14.86
C SER A 295 4.60 -3.08 -16.04
N GLN A 296 5.49 -3.17 -17.03
CA GLN A 296 5.32 -4.06 -18.18
C GLN A 296 5.33 -5.53 -17.77
N ASN A 297 6.30 -6.00 -16.99
CA ASN A 297 6.35 -7.40 -16.57
C ASN A 297 5.16 -7.81 -15.71
N LEU A 298 4.70 -6.93 -14.82
CA LEU A 298 3.52 -7.17 -14.00
C LEU A 298 2.25 -7.25 -14.85
N LEU A 299 2.15 -6.50 -15.94
CA LEU A 299 1.04 -6.61 -16.90
C LEU A 299 1.17 -7.86 -17.79
N MET A 300 2.37 -8.15 -18.29
CA MET A 300 2.65 -9.23 -19.23
C MET A 300 2.49 -10.62 -18.62
N HIS A 301 3.01 -10.82 -17.41
CA HIS A 301 2.93 -12.11 -16.71
C HIS A 301 1.48 -12.42 -16.27
N LYS A 302 0.74 -11.38 -15.93
CA LYS A 302 -0.63 -11.44 -15.41
C LYS A 302 -1.70 -11.66 -16.48
N TYR A 303 -1.54 -11.07 -17.67
CA TYR A 303 -2.53 -11.18 -18.75
C TYR A 303 -2.17 -12.21 -19.84
N LYS A 304 -1.10 -13.00 -19.66
CA LYS A 304 -0.56 -13.94 -20.67
C LYS A 304 -0.43 -13.29 -22.07
N MET A 305 -0.16 -11.99 -22.10
CA MET A 305 0.01 -11.24 -23.34
C MET A 305 1.32 -11.68 -24.00
N LYS A 306 1.31 -11.94 -25.31
CA LYS A 306 2.55 -12.14 -26.06
C LYS A 306 3.36 -10.84 -26.03
N PRO A 307 4.71 -10.89 -25.96
CA PRO A 307 5.54 -9.69 -26.06
C PRO A 307 5.06 -8.88 -27.23
N ALA A 308 4.75 -7.59 -26.99
CA ALA A 308 4.45 -6.67 -28.06
C ALA A 308 5.64 -6.73 -29.01
N THR A 309 5.48 -7.39 -30.15
CA THR A 309 6.44 -7.37 -31.25
C THR A 309 6.30 -6.00 -31.91
N GLY A 310 6.70 -4.96 -31.18
CA GLY A 310 6.78 -3.59 -31.61
C GLY A 310 8.22 -3.16 -31.44
N HIS A 311 8.92 -3.04 -32.56
CA HIS A 311 10.27 -2.52 -32.63
C HIS A 311 10.27 -1.07 -32.10
N TRP A 312 11.17 -0.77 -31.17
CA TRP A 312 11.68 0.57 -30.88
C TRP A 312 13.17 0.57 -31.18
#